data_AF-A0A497I9A9-F1
#
_entry.id   AF-A0A497I9A9-F1
#
_cell.length_a   1.000
_cell.length_b   1.000
_cell.length_c   1.000
_cell.angle_alpha   90.00
_cell.angle_beta   90.00
_cell.angle_gamma   90.00
#
_symmetry.space_group_name_H-M   'P 1'
#
loop_
_entity.id
_entity.type
_entity.pdbx_description
1 polymer ?
#
loop_
_entity_poly.entity_id
_entity_poly.type
_entity_poly.pdbx_seq_one_letter_code
_entity_poly.pdbx_strand_id
1 'polypeptide(L)' 'VKLRGRINDCKVIKPRYSCKLDEFEKFEKRFLLSRDLGIIIVSTSKGLMTHREAKEKRIGGVLIAYVY' A
#
# COMPACT_ATOMS: atom_id res chain seq x y z
N VAL A 1 -1.66 14.60 -17.01
CA VAL A 1 -0.58 14.42 -16.02
C VAL A 1 0.70 14.09 -16.76
N LYS A 2 1.84 14.76 -16.52
CA LYS A 2 3.12 14.48 -17.19
C LYS A 2 4.01 13.67 -16.26
N LEU A 3 4.29 12.42 -16.63
CA LEU A 3 5.10 11.51 -15.81
C LEU A 3 6.59 11.78 -16.05
N ARG A 4 7.38 11.81 -14.96
CA ARG A 4 8.86 11.91 -15.02
C ARG A 4 9.54 10.57 -15.34
N GLY A 5 8.79 9.52 -15.70
CA GLY A 5 9.31 8.18 -15.99
C GLY A 5 9.83 7.41 -14.76
N ARG A 6 9.40 7.77 -13.54
CA ARG A 6 9.83 7.13 -12.28
C ARG A 6 8.84 6.10 -11.72
N ILE A 7 7.71 5.89 -12.39
CA ILE A 7 6.68 4.93 -11.98
C ILE A 7 6.76 3.79 -12.99
N ASN A 8 6.97 2.56 -12.52
CA ASN A 8 7.00 1.40 -13.38
C ASN A 8 5.55 0.91 -13.63
N ASP A 9 4.75 0.79 -12.57
CA ASP A 9 3.37 0.32 -12.63
C ASP A 9 2.52 0.84 -11.46
N CYS A 10 1.21 0.94 -11.68
CA CYS A 10 0.23 1.34 -10.68
C CYS A 10 -1.04 0.51 -10.87
N LYS A 11 -1.36 -0.36 -9.91
CA LYS A 11 -2.54 -1.25 -10.01
C LYS A 11 -3.45 -1.14 -8.81
N VAL A 12 -4.74 -1.33 -9.08
CA VAL A 12 -5.79 -1.38 -8.07
C VAL A 12 -5.84 -2.77 -7.42
N ILE A 13 -6.05 -2.81 -6.11
CA ILE A 13 -6.25 -4.05 -5.36
C ILE A 13 -7.76 -4.32 -5.30
N LYS A 14 -8.19 -5.44 -5.89
CA LYS A 14 -9.58 -5.93 -5.86
C LYS A 14 -9.61 -7.40 -5.45
N PRO A 15 -10.53 -7.82 -4.56
CA PRO A 15 -11.42 -6.98 -3.74
C PRO A 15 -10.63 -6.13 -2.73
N ARG A 16 -11.29 -5.11 -2.15
CA ARG A 16 -10.68 -4.22 -1.16
C ARG A 16 -10.52 -4.96 0.17
N TYR A 17 -9.36 -5.57 0.40
CA TYR A 17 -9.08 -6.33 1.61
C TYR A 17 -8.91 -5.40 2.81
N SER A 18 -9.58 -5.73 3.92
CA SER A 18 -9.25 -5.16 5.23
C SER A 18 -7.96 -5.80 5.74
N CYS A 19 -7.07 -4.99 6.27
CA CYS A 19 -5.73 -5.35 6.74
C CYS A 19 -5.53 -4.83 8.16
N LYS A 20 -5.17 -5.72 9.07
CA LYS A 20 -4.67 -5.36 10.41
C LYS A 20 -3.19 -4.99 10.35
N LEU A 21 -2.67 -4.42 11.44
CA LEU A 21 -1.26 -4.03 11.55
C LEU A 21 -0.31 -5.20 11.25
N ASP A 22 -0.63 -6.40 11.77
CA ASP A 22 0.20 -7.60 11.63
C ASP A 22 0.12 -8.23 10.23
N GLU A 23 -0.86 -7.84 9.42
CA GLU A 23 -1.10 -8.41 8.10
C GLU A 23 -0.38 -7.66 6.99
N PHE A 24 0.17 -6.46 7.25
CA PHE A 24 0.83 -5.66 6.22
C PHE A 24 2.00 -6.39 5.55
N GLU A 25 2.80 -7.14 6.31
CA GLU A 25 3.95 -7.88 5.77
C GLU A 25 3.51 -8.96 4.76
N LYS A 26 2.36 -9.60 5.00
CA LYS A 26 1.78 -10.58 4.09
C LYS A 26 1.39 -9.94 2.75
N PHE A 27 0.81 -8.73 2.79
CA PHE A 27 0.40 -8.02 1.59
C PHE A 27 1.57 -7.38 0.84
N GLU A 28 2.60 -6.92 1.55
CA GLU A 28 3.86 -6.46 0.94
C GLU A 28 4.51 -7.56 0.11
N LYS A 29 4.65 -8.76 0.68
CA LYS A 29 5.20 -9.93 -0.06
C LYS A 29 4.36 -10.32 -1.27
N ARG A 30 3.05 -10.01 -1.26
CA ARG A 30 2.12 -10.38 -2.33
C ARG A 30 2.11 -9.36 -3.47
N PHE A 31 2.23 -8.07 -3.17
CA PHE A 31 2.03 -7.00 -4.15
C PHE A 31 3.31 -6.26 -4.52
N LEU A 32 4.33 -6.24 -3.65
CA LEU A 32 5.59 -5.55 -3.92
C LEU A 32 6.66 -6.54 -4.39
N LEU A 33 7.53 -6.07 -5.29
CA LEU A 33 8.64 -6.87 -5.83
C LEU A 33 9.74 -7.10 -4.78
N SER A 34 9.90 -6.17 -3.83
CA SER A 34 10.88 -6.23 -2.75
C SER A 34 10.38 -5.44 -1.53
N ARG A 35 10.95 -5.67 -0.34
CA ARG A 35 10.56 -4.98 0.91
C ARG A 35 10.75 -3.46 0.84
N ASP A 36 11.80 -3.03 0.13
CA ASP A 36 12.18 -1.62 0.08
C ASP A 36 11.64 -0.90 -1.15
N LEU A 37 11.00 -1.63 -2.08
CA LEU A 37 10.62 -1.13 -3.39
C LEU A 37 9.10 -1.13 -3.59
N GLY A 38 8.56 0.06 -3.81
CA GLY A 38 7.13 0.30 -4.01
C GLY A 38 6.38 0.72 -2.75
N ILE A 39 5.14 1.15 -2.96
CA ILE A 39 4.22 1.58 -1.91
C ILE A 39 2.83 0.99 -2.12
N ILE A 40 2.26 0.45 -1.05
CA ILE A 40 0.84 0.14 -0.97
C ILE A 40 0.11 1.34 -0.37
N ILE A 41 -0.99 1.73 -1.00
CA ILE A 41 -1.90 2.79 -0.56
C ILE A 41 -3.05 2.14 0.22
N VAL A 42 -3.27 2.66 1.43
CA VAL A 42 -4.23 2.14 2.40
C VAL A 42 -5.18 3.26 2.79
N SER A 43 -6.48 2.99 2.77
CA SER A 43 -7.47 3.87 3.40
C SER A 43 -7.63 3.46 4.85
N THR A 44 -7.35 4.40 5.74
CA THR A 44 -7.48 4.24 7.19
C THR A 44 -8.55 5.21 7.70
N SER A 45 -8.92 5.09 8.98
CA SER A 45 -9.82 6.03 9.65
C SER A 45 -9.28 7.47 9.71
N LYS A 46 -7.97 7.66 9.58
CA LYS A 46 -7.32 8.99 9.56
C LYS A 46 -7.03 9.49 8.14
N GLY A 47 -7.63 8.87 7.13
CA GLY A 47 -7.47 9.20 5.72
C GLY A 47 -6.59 8.21 4.95
N LEU A 48 -6.25 8.60 3.73
CA LEU A 48 -5.37 7.87 2.82
C LEU A 48 -3.90 8.05 3.23
N MET A 49 -3.17 6.95 3.32
CA MET A 49 -1.75 6.96 3.61
C MET A 49 -1.06 5.74 3.01
N THR A 50 0.26 5.76 3.00
CA THR A 50 1.06 4.60 2.63
C THR A 50 1.02 3.55 3.75
N HIS A 51 1.24 2.28 3.39
CA HIS A 51 1.39 1.21 4.38
C HIS A 51 2.51 1.47 5.39
N ARG A 52 3.58 2.20 5.01
CA ARG A 52 4.67 2.59 5.93
C ARG A 52 4.18 3.55 7.01
N GLU A 53 3.47 4.59 6.61
CA GLU A 53 2.86 5.55 7.55
C GLU A 53 1.78 4.88 8.42
N ALA A 54 1.00 3.95 7.86
CA ALA A 54 0.01 3.18 8.60
C ALA A 54 0.67 2.30 9.68
N LYS A 55 1.80 1.65 9.36
CA LYS A 55 2.60 0.89 10.32
C LYS A 55 3.17 1.77 11.43
N GLU A 56 3.75 2.91 11.07
CA GLU A 56 4.32 3.86 12.03
C GLU A 56 3.26 4.38 13.01
N LYS A 57 2.08 4.72 12.50
CA LYS A 57 0.94 5.18 13.31
C LYS A 57 0.18 4.04 14.00
N ARG A 58 0.57 2.78 13.77
CA ARG A 58 -0.09 1.57 14.27
C ARG A 58 -1.59 1.49 13.94
N ILE A 59 -1.96 1.81 12.70
CA ILE A 59 -3.35 1.84 12.24
C ILE A 59 -3.52 0.82 11.10
N GLY A 60 -4.56 -0.01 11.20
CA GLY A 60 -5.00 -0.86 10.10
C GLY A 60 -5.85 -0.10 9.09
N GLY A 61 -6.30 -0.77 8.05
CA GLY A 61 -7.17 -0.14 7.07
C GLY A 61 -7.52 -1.06 5.92
N VAL A 62 -7.97 -0.46 4.83
CA VAL A 62 -8.39 -1.15 3.63
C VAL A 62 -7.40 -0.87 2.51
N LEU A 63 -6.89 -1.94 1.88
CA LEU A 63 -5.95 -1.83 0.77
C LEU A 63 -6.68 -1.34 -0.48
N ILE A 64 -6.12 -0.33 -1.15
CA ILE A 64 -6.73 0.29 -2.33
C ILE A 64 -5.92 0.01 -3.59
N ALA A 65 -4.63 0.26 -3.55
CA ALA A 65 -3.76 0.19 -4.72
C ALA A 65 -2.32 -0.01 -4.28
N TYR A 66 -1.46 -0.41 -5.22
CA TYR A 66 -0.02 -0.40 -5.06
C TYR A 66 0.65 0.25 -6.26
N VAL A 67 1.82 0.83 -6.02
CA VAL A 67 2.63 1.52 -7.02
C VAL A 67 4.09 1.11 -6.82
N TYR A 68 4.77 0.75 -7.89
CA TYR A 68 6.22 0.52 -7.89
C TYR A 68 6.84 0.88 -9.24
#